data_AF-A0A961XML6-F1
#
_entry.id   AF-A0A961XML6-F1
#
_cell.length_a   1.000
_cell.length_b   1.000
_cell.length_c   1.000
_cell.angle_alpha   90.00
_cell.angle_beta   90.00
_cell.angle_gamma   90.00
#
_symmetry.space_group_name_H-M   'P 1'
#
loop_
_entity.id
_entity.type
_entity.pdbx_description
1 polymer ?
#
loop_
_entity_poly.entity_id
_entity_poly.type
_entity_poly.pdbx_seq_one_letter_code
_entity_poly.pdbx_strand_id
1 'polypeptide(L)'
;MSELTHTGGVEAVDGRYAVLPLRDIVVFPHMIVPLFVGREKSIRALEDVMGGDKQILLATQKDASVDDPGPDGIYDVGTLATVLQLLKLPDGTVKVLVEGSARARVIAFTGREDFHEADIELLDEPEEEQIELEALARSVVADFENYVKLNKKISPEVVGAASQIEDFSKLADTVASHLAIKINEKQEMLGTLSIRQRLEKAMGYMEAEISVLQVEKRIRSRVKRQMEKTQREYYLNEQMKAIQKELGEGEDGRDEASELEERINKAKLSKEAREKAQAELKKLRAMSPMSAEATVVRNYLDTLLSLPWGKKSKVKKDLNYAQKVLDD
;
A
#
# COMPACT_ATOMS: atom_id res chain seq x y z
N MET A 1 -66.56 -19.46 -7.66
CA MET A 1 -66.44 -20.58 -6.70
C MET A 1 -65.27 -21.41 -7.20
N SER A 2 -64.02 -21.02 -6.90
CA SER A 2 -63.25 -21.38 -5.69
C SER A 2 -63.23 -22.90 -5.51
N GLU A 3 -62.12 -23.58 -5.69
CA GLU A 3 -60.94 -23.65 -4.81
C GLU A 3 -59.65 -23.68 -5.68
N LEU A 4 -58.52 -22.99 -5.46
CA LEU A 4 -57.71 -22.70 -4.27
C LEU A 4 -57.35 -23.95 -3.45
N THR A 5 -56.40 -24.74 -3.95
CA THR A 5 -55.48 -25.50 -3.10
C THR A 5 -54.05 -25.13 -3.43
N HIS A 6 -53.53 -24.25 -2.58
CA HIS A 6 -52.13 -23.99 -2.34
C HIS A 6 -51.50 -25.29 -1.83
N THR A 7 -50.64 -25.94 -2.61
CA THR A 7 -49.76 -27.02 -2.13
C THR A 7 -48.33 -26.51 -2.22
N GLY A 8 -47.72 -26.33 -1.05
CA GLY A 8 -46.38 -25.79 -0.87
C GLY A 8 -45.34 -26.54 -1.69
N GLY A 9 -44.45 -25.77 -2.33
CA GLY A 9 -43.22 -26.30 -2.90
C GLY A 9 -42.38 -26.83 -1.76
N VAL A 10 -42.23 -28.15 -1.72
CA VAL A 10 -41.14 -28.78 -0.97
C VAL A 10 -39.89 -28.48 -1.78
N GLU A 11 -39.07 -27.53 -1.33
CA GLU A 11 -37.73 -27.33 -1.90
C GLU A 11 -37.01 -28.69 -1.90
N ALA A 12 -36.46 -29.08 -3.05
CA ALA A 12 -35.83 -30.38 -3.19
C ALA A 12 -34.60 -30.42 -2.27
N VAL A 13 -34.63 -31.29 -1.26
CA VAL A 13 -33.48 -31.54 -0.39
C VAL A 13 -32.65 -32.63 -1.04
N ASP A 14 -31.46 -32.28 -1.52
CA ASP A 14 -30.53 -33.22 -2.17
C ASP A 14 -29.73 -34.03 -1.15
N GLY A 15 -29.63 -33.54 0.09
CA GLY A 15 -29.03 -34.28 1.17
C GLY A 15 -28.79 -33.45 2.42
N ARG A 16 -28.25 -34.12 3.44
CA ARG A 16 -27.88 -33.55 4.72
C ARG A 16 -26.39 -33.67 4.93
N TYR A 17 -25.74 -32.55 5.22
CA TYR A 17 -24.29 -32.48 5.33
C TYR A 17 -23.85 -31.71 6.56
N ALA A 18 -22.72 -32.12 7.12
CA ALA A 18 -22.03 -31.31 8.13
C ALA A 18 -21.56 -30.00 7.50
N VAL A 19 -21.71 -28.91 8.24
CA VAL A 19 -21.33 -27.56 7.81
C VAL A 19 -20.05 -27.16 8.53
N LEU A 20 -19.06 -26.72 7.76
CA LEU A 20 -17.83 -26.13 8.26
C LEU A 20 -17.87 -24.61 8.02
N PRO A 21 -18.11 -23.81 9.07
CA PRO A 21 -18.08 -22.36 8.94
C PRO A 21 -16.64 -21.88 8.70
N LEU A 22 -16.42 -21.16 7.59
CA LEU A 22 -15.12 -20.63 7.20
C LEU A 22 -14.99 -19.15 7.60
N ARG A 23 -13.81 -18.77 8.09
CA ARG A 23 -13.43 -17.38 8.36
C ARG A 23 -12.58 -16.85 7.22
N ASP A 24 -12.89 -15.63 6.78
CA ASP A 24 -12.09 -14.86 5.82
C ASP A 24 -11.77 -15.55 4.48
N ILE A 25 -12.51 -16.60 4.12
CA ILE A 25 -12.32 -17.31 2.85
C ILE A 25 -13.65 -17.81 2.29
N VAL A 26 -13.79 -17.67 0.99
CA VAL A 26 -14.85 -18.29 0.17
C VAL A 26 -14.16 -19.34 -0.69
N VAL A 27 -14.63 -20.58 -0.61
CA VAL A 27 -14.10 -21.69 -1.42
C VAL A 27 -14.99 -21.86 -2.63
N PHE A 28 -14.42 -21.81 -3.82
CA PHE A 28 -15.15 -22.03 -5.08
C PHE A 28 -15.10 -23.50 -5.50
N PRO A 29 -16.01 -23.97 -6.37
CA PRO A 29 -15.88 -25.27 -7.02
C PRO A 29 -14.51 -25.45 -7.68
N HIS A 30 -14.00 -26.69 -7.65
CA HIS A 30 -12.68 -27.12 -8.12
C HIS A 30 -11.47 -26.46 -7.43
N MET A 31 -11.68 -25.60 -6.44
CA MET A 31 -10.61 -25.02 -5.65
C MET A 31 -10.11 -26.02 -4.61
N ILE A 32 -8.80 -26.26 -4.60
CA ILE A 32 -8.13 -27.06 -3.57
C ILE A 32 -7.47 -26.11 -2.57
N VAL A 33 -7.86 -26.19 -1.30
CA VAL A 33 -7.33 -25.30 -0.26
C VAL A 33 -7.04 -26.05 1.04
N PRO A 34 -5.88 -25.82 1.67
CA PRO A 34 -5.63 -26.30 3.02
C PRO A 34 -6.33 -25.39 4.05
N LEU A 35 -7.14 -25.97 4.92
CA LEU A 35 -7.81 -25.30 6.02
C LEU A 35 -7.22 -25.76 7.35
N PHE A 36 -7.16 -24.82 8.31
CA PHE A 36 -6.74 -25.09 9.68
C PHE A 36 -7.95 -24.95 10.59
N VAL A 37 -8.30 -26.04 11.27
CA VAL A 37 -9.50 -26.15 12.09
C VAL A 37 -9.09 -26.39 13.54
N GLY A 38 -9.49 -25.48 14.42
CA GLY A 38 -9.20 -25.56 15.86
C GLY A 38 -10.43 -25.57 16.77
N ARG A 39 -11.63 -25.31 16.23
CA ARG A 39 -12.86 -25.29 17.03
C ARG A 39 -13.35 -26.71 17.28
N GLU A 40 -13.73 -27.04 18.51
CA GLU A 40 -14.17 -28.39 18.86
C GLU A 40 -15.34 -28.89 17.99
N LYS A 41 -16.39 -28.08 17.81
CA LYS A 41 -17.53 -28.43 16.95
C LYS A 41 -17.09 -28.75 15.51
N SER A 42 -16.19 -27.95 14.95
CA SER A 42 -15.67 -28.16 13.59
C SER A 42 -14.78 -29.40 13.48
N ILE A 43 -14.00 -29.72 14.52
CA ILE A 43 -13.21 -30.95 14.56
C ILE A 43 -14.14 -32.17 14.61
N ARG A 44 -15.20 -32.14 15.42
CA ARG A 44 -16.21 -33.21 15.48
C ARG A 44 -16.92 -33.41 14.15
N ALA A 45 -17.29 -32.32 13.47
CA ALA A 45 -17.86 -32.38 12.11
C ALA A 45 -16.93 -33.11 11.12
N LEU A 46 -15.63 -32.79 11.16
CA LEU A 46 -14.65 -33.45 10.29
C LEU A 46 -14.46 -34.92 10.62
N GLU A 47 -14.47 -35.29 11.90
CA GLU A 47 -14.36 -36.69 12.33
C GLU A 47 -15.59 -37.52 11.91
N ASP A 48 -16.80 -36.95 12.00
CA ASP A 48 -18.05 -37.56 11.55
C ASP A 48 -18.05 -37.77 10.02
N VAL A 49 -17.68 -36.74 9.25
CA VAL A 49 -17.58 -36.79 7.78
C VAL A 49 -16.58 -37.84 7.29
N MET A 50 -15.47 -38.03 8.01
CA MET A 50 -14.46 -39.04 7.66
C MET A 50 -14.96 -40.48 7.84
N GLY A 51 -16.02 -40.70 8.62
CA GLY A 51 -16.69 -42.00 8.77
C GLY A 51 -17.70 -42.34 7.67
N GLY A 52 -18.06 -41.37 6.83
CA GLY A 52 -19.04 -41.52 5.74
C GLY A 52 -18.46 -41.17 4.35
N ASP A 53 -19.22 -40.42 3.56
CA ASP A 53 -18.92 -40.11 2.15
C ASP A 53 -17.83 -39.04 1.94
N LYS A 54 -17.19 -38.58 3.03
CA LYS A 54 -16.13 -37.54 3.02
C LYS A 54 -16.55 -36.20 2.41
N GLN A 55 -17.85 -35.95 2.31
CA GLN A 55 -18.41 -34.69 1.83
C GLN A 55 -18.77 -33.78 2.98
N ILE A 56 -18.47 -32.48 2.83
CA ILE A 56 -18.73 -31.45 3.82
C ILE A 56 -19.19 -30.17 3.12
N LEU A 57 -20.13 -29.45 3.71
CA LEU A 57 -20.54 -28.14 3.23
C LEU A 57 -19.60 -27.07 3.79
N LEU A 58 -18.93 -26.34 2.91
CA LEU A 58 -18.13 -25.18 3.27
C LEU A 58 -18.97 -23.93 3.14
N ALA A 59 -19.22 -23.23 4.25
CA ALA A 59 -20.04 -22.03 4.26
C ALA A 59 -19.29 -20.87 4.92
N THR A 60 -19.27 -19.72 4.26
CA THR A 60 -18.57 -18.54 4.75
C THR A 60 -19.37 -17.88 5.88
N GLN A 61 -18.67 -17.37 6.91
CA GLN A 61 -19.29 -16.57 7.96
C GLN A 61 -19.49 -15.12 7.50
N LYS A 62 -20.60 -14.49 7.90
CA LYS A 62 -20.88 -13.07 7.65
C LYS A 62 -19.95 -12.16 8.45
N ASP A 63 -19.63 -12.55 9.68
CA ASP A 63 -18.70 -11.84 10.57
C ASP A 63 -17.57 -12.79 11.00
N ALA A 64 -16.35 -12.50 10.56
CA ALA A 64 -15.17 -13.30 10.87
C ALA A 64 -14.71 -13.17 12.33
N SER A 65 -15.15 -12.15 13.06
CA SER A 65 -14.81 -11.93 14.47
C SER A 65 -15.57 -12.85 15.42
N VAL A 66 -16.66 -13.47 14.96
CA VAL A 66 -17.50 -14.35 15.77
C VAL A 66 -16.87 -15.74 15.84
N ASP A 67 -16.63 -16.21 17.07
CA ASP A 67 -16.00 -17.50 17.28
C ASP A 67 -16.92 -18.70 17.05
N ASP A 68 -18.18 -18.60 17.44
CA ASP A 68 -19.20 -19.64 17.24
C ASP A 68 -20.43 -19.00 16.57
N PRO A 69 -20.45 -18.93 15.23
CA PRO A 69 -21.54 -18.30 14.50
C PRO A 69 -22.81 -19.15 14.62
N GLY A 70 -23.93 -18.52 14.98
CA GLY A 70 -25.23 -19.15 14.81
C GLY A 70 -25.60 -19.30 13.33
N PRO A 71 -26.68 -20.04 13.01
CA PRO A 71 -27.21 -20.18 11.65
C PRO A 71 -27.33 -18.86 10.89
N ASP A 72 -27.85 -17.81 11.52
CA ASP A 72 -28.05 -16.49 10.90
C ASP A 72 -26.73 -15.78 10.54
N GLY A 73 -25.63 -16.17 11.20
CA GLY A 73 -24.29 -15.63 11.00
C GLY A 73 -23.53 -16.28 9.83
N ILE A 74 -24.12 -17.25 9.15
CA ILE A 74 -23.53 -17.98 8.02
C ILE A 74 -24.24 -17.56 6.73
N TYR A 75 -23.52 -17.52 5.61
CA TYR A 75 -24.13 -17.29 4.30
C TYR A 75 -24.91 -18.52 3.83
N ASP A 76 -26.06 -18.29 3.20
CA ASP A 76 -26.96 -19.36 2.75
C ASP A 76 -26.40 -20.15 1.57
N VAL A 77 -25.52 -19.55 0.77
CA VAL A 77 -24.83 -20.25 -0.33
C VAL A 77 -23.43 -20.62 0.10
N GLY A 78 -23.11 -21.90 -0.03
CA GLY A 78 -21.79 -22.46 0.22
C GLY A 78 -21.33 -23.34 -0.93
N THR A 79 -20.26 -24.07 -0.68
CA THR A 79 -19.67 -25.01 -1.62
C THR A 79 -19.61 -26.38 -0.96
N LEU A 80 -20.27 -27.36 -1.56
CA LEU A 80 -20.05 -28.75 -1.20
C LEU A 80 -18.60 -29.10 -1.55
N ALA A 81 -17.90 -29.78 -0.66
CA ALA A 81 -16.49 -30.10 -0.84
C ALA A 81 -16.19 -31.52 -0.38
N THR A 82 -15.17 -32.11 -0.99
CA THR A 82 -14.65 -33.43 -0.61
C THR A 82 -13.40 -33.25 0.24
N VAL A 83 -13.35 -33.96 1.37
CA VAL A 83 -12.18 -34.02 2.24
C VAL A 83 -11.15 -34.97 1.62
N LEU A 84 -10.05 -34.41 1.10
CA LEU A 84 -8.97 -35.18 0.48
C LEU A 84 -8.02 -35.77 1.53
N GLN A 85 -7.65 -34.96 2.53
CA GLN A 85 -6.68 -35.37 3.54
C GLN A 85 -6.96 -34.68 4.88
N LEU A 86 -6.78 -35.42 5.97
CA LEU A 86 -6.86 -34.92 7.34
C LEU A 86 -5.57 -35.24 8.09
N LEU A 87 -4.93 -34.23 8.68
CA LEU A 87 -3.73 -34.37 9.49
C LEU A 87 -3.92 -33.67 10.83
N LYS A 88 -3.87 -34.44 11.92
CA LYS A 88 -3.87 -33.89 13.29
C LYS A 88 -2.48 -33.38 13.63
N LEU A 89 -2.38 -32.12 14.04
CA LEU A 89 -1.15 -31.49 14.47
C LEU A 89 -0.95 -31.70 15.98
N PRO A 90 0.31 -31.68 16.47
CA PRO A 90 0.61 -31.90 17.89
C PRO A 90 0.08 -30.79 18.81
N ASP A 91 -0.32 -29.65 18.26
CA ASP A 91 -0.94 -28.53 18.96
C ASP A 91 -2.45 -28.74 19.23
N GLY A 92 -3.02 -29.85 18.76
CA GLY A 92 -4.45 -30.16 18.89
C GLY A 92 -5.30 -29.61 17.74
N THR A 93 -4.73 -28.86 16.80
CA THR A 93 -5.44 -28.40 15.61
C THR A 93 -5.44 -29.47 14.51
N VAL A 94 -6.40 -29.37 13.60
CA VAL A 94 -6.52 -30.27 12.45
C VAL A 94 -6.27 -29.49 11.18
N LYS A 95 -5.26 -29.92 10.40
CA LYS A 95 -5.03 -29.45 9.05
C LYS A 95 -5.78 -30.36 8.08
N VAL A 96 -6.71 -29.80 7.32
CA VAL A 96 -7.51 -30.53 6.33
C VAL A 96 -7.27 -29.97 4.93
N LEU A 97 -7.16 -30.84 3.94
CA LEU A 97 -7.14 -30.46 2.53
C LEU A 97 -8.50 -30.79 1.94
N VAL A 98 -9.16 -29.78 1.39
CA VAL A 98 -10.50 -29.90 0.79
C VAL A 98 -10.49 -29.48 -0.66
N GLU A 99 -11.33 -30.11 -1.47
CA GLU A 99 -11.60 -29.75 -2.86
C GLU A 99 -13.08 -29.40 -3.00
N GLY A 100 -13.39 -28.19 -3.46
CA GLY A 100 -14.76 -27.81 -3.78
C GLY A 100 -15.31 -28.62 -4.95
N SER A 101 -16.53 -29.13 -4.84
CA SER A 101 -17.20 -29.91 -5.89
C SER A 101 -18.28 -29.10 -6.61
N ALA A 102 -19.26 -28.59 -5.87
CA ALA A 102 -20.43 -27.91 -6.43
C ALA A 102 -20.96 -26.83 -5.48
N ARG A 103 -21.71 -25.88 -6.04
CA ARG A 103 -22.44 -24.87 -5.26
C ARG A 103 -23.65 -25.50 -4.60
N ALA A 104 -23.93 -25.11 -3.37
CA ALA A 104 -25.11 -25.56 -2.65
C ALA A 104 -25.73 -24.42 -1.85
N ARG A 105 -27.06 -24.42 -1.75
CA ARG A 105 -27.84 -23.56 -0.87
C ARG A 105 -28.25 -24.33 0.37
N VAL A 106 -28.09 -23.71 1.53
CA VAL A 106 -28.63 -24.17 2.81
C VAL A 106 -30.13 -23.89 2.81
N ILE A 107 -30.94 -24.94 2.95
CA ILE A 107 -32.38 -24.84 3.10
C ILE A 107 -32.72 -24.65 4.58
N ALA A 108 -32.16 -25.49 5.45
CA ALA A 108 -32.38 -25.42 6.89
C ALA A 108 -31.21 -26.04 7.67
N PHE A 109 -30.85 -25.43 8.79
CA PHE A 109 -29.95 -26.05 9.76
C PHE A 109 -30.72 -27.05 10.64
N THR A 110 -30.10 -28.18 10.95
CA THR A 110 -30.64 -29.17 11.89
C THR A 110 -30.40 -28.75 13.34
N GLY A 111 -31.17 -29.28 14.27
CA GLY A 111 -31.04 -29.01 15.71
C GLY A 111 -29.90 -29.76 16.40
N ARG A 112 -28.91 -30.27 15.66
CA ARG A 112 -27.81 -31.07 16.24
C ARG A 112 -26.87 -30.16 17.04
N GLU A 113 -26.57 -30.53 18.28
CA GLU A 113 -25.74 -29.71 19.18
C GLU A 113 -24.23 -29.94 19.02
N ASP A 114 -23.83 -31.13 18.53
CA ASP A 114 -22.42 -31.53 18.43
C ASP A 114 -21.64 -30.70 17.41
N PHE A 115 -22.29 -30.38 16.28
CA PHE A 115 -21.76 -29.56 15.20
C PHE A 115 -22.88 -29.07 14.30
N HIS A 116 -22.60 -28.05 13.47
CA HIS A 116 -23.56 -27.55 12.50
C HIS A 116 -23.80 -28.56 11.39
N GLU A 117 -25.06 -28.87 11.14
CA GLU A 117 -25.50 -29.76 10.08
C GLU A 117 -26.69 -29.10 9.39
N ALA A 118 -26.79 -29.25 8.07
CA ALA A 118 -27.83 -28.59 7.29
C ALA A 118 -28.34 -29.48 6.15
N ASP A 119 -29.62 -29.32 5.86
CA ASP A 119 -30.24 -29.81 4.63
C ASP A 119 -29.92 -28.82 3.50
N ILE A 120 -29.42 -29.33 2.37
CA ILE A 120 -28.95 -28.52 1.24
C ILE A 120 -29.69 -28.85 -0.07
N GLU A 121 -29.67 -27.88 -0.97
CA GLU A 121 -30.06 -27.97 -2.38
C GLU A 121 -28.82 -27.68 -3.22
N LEU A 122 -28.48 -28.56 -4.16
CA LEU A 122 -27.42 -28.32 -5.14
C LEU A 122 -27.89 -27.29 -6.16
N LEU A 123 -27.01 -26.34 -6.47
CA LEU A 123 -27.35 -25.26 -7.39
C LEU A 123 -26.81 -25.59 -8.78
N ASP A 124 -27.72 -25.97 -9.67
CA ASP A 124 -27.41 -26.20 -11.08
C ASP A 124 -27.17 -24.88 -11.82
N GLU A 125 -26.28 -24.95 -12.80
CA GLU A 125 -25.96 -23.81 -13.66
C GLU A 125 -26.86 -23.82 -14.90
N PRO A 126 -27.44 -22.67 -15.28
CA PRO A 126 -28.28 -22.60 -16.46
C PRO A 126 -27.46 -22.84 -17.73
N GLU A 127 -28.07 -23.53 -18.70
CA GLU A 127 -27.50 -23.61 -20.05
C GLU A 127 -27.52 -22.21 -20.70
N GLU A 128 -26.37 -21.77 -21.18
CA GLU A 128 -26.17 -20.44 -21.78
C GLU A 128 -25.52 -20.54 -23.17
N GLU A 129 -25.70 -19.49 -23.97
CA GLU A 129 -25.21 -19.44 -25.36
C GLU A 129 -23.68 -19.38 -25.42
N GLN A 130 -23.09 -20.43 -25.99
CA GLN A 130 -21.64 -20.67 -25.97
C GLN A 130 -20.81 -19.60 -26.69
N ILE A 131 -21.38 -18.94 -27.72
CA ILE A 131 -20.65 -17.96 -28.54
C ILE A 131 -20.34 -16.69 -27.73
N GLU A 132 -21.31 -16.18 -26.98
CA GLU A 132 -21.12 -14.99 -26.14
C GLU A 132 -20.15 -15.28 -24.99
N LEU A 133 -20.28 -16.46 -24.38
CA LEU A 133 -19.38 -16.92 -23.32
C LEU A 133 -17.93 -17.02 -23.79
N GLU A 134 -17.69 -17.51 -25.00
CA GLU A 134 -16.34 -17.62 -25.55
C GLU A 134 -15.67 -16.25 -25.71
N ALA A 135 -16.42 -15.24 -26.19
CA ALA A 135 -15.91 -13.88 -26.34
C ALA A 135 -15.57 -13.25 -24.97
N LEU A 136 -16.42 -13.46 -23.96
CA LEU A 136 -16.17 -13.00 -22.59
C LEU A 136 -14.99 -13.72 -21.96
N ALA A 137 -14.90 -15.04 -22.11
CA ALA A 137 -13.82 -15.85 -21.58
C ALA A 137 -12.45 -15.40 -22.10
N ARG A 138 -12.32 -15.09 -23.40
CA ARG A 138 -11.09 -14.55 -23.96
C ARG A 138 -10.70 -13.20 -23.33
N SER A 139 -11.67 -12.33 -23.10
CA SER A 139 -11.45 -11.04 -22.43
C SER A 139 -11.01 -11.24 -20.97
N VAL A 140 -11.70 -12.12 -20.23
CA VAL A 140 -11.34 -12.49 -18.85
C VAL A 140 -9.92 -13.02 -18.75
N VAL A 141 -9.50 -13.92 -19.66
CA VAL A 141 -8.13 -14.46 -19.64
C VAL A 141 -7.10 -13.37 -19.91
N ALA A 142 -7.36 -12.46 -20.86
CA ALA A 142 -6.47 -11.35 -21.15
C ALA A 142 -6.33 -10.37 -19.96
N ASP A 143 -7.44 -10.05 -19.31
CA ASP A 143 -7.44 -9.20 -18.11
C ASP A 143 -6.77 -9.89 -16.93
N PHE A 144 -7.00 -11.19 -16.77
CA PHE A 144 -6.34 -12.00 -15.74
C PHE A 144 -4.83 -12.06 -15.93
N GLU A 145 -4.34 -12.20 -17.17
CA GLU A 145 -2.91 -12.12 -17.47
C GLU A 145 -2.33 -10.75 -17.07
N ASN A 146 -3.03 -9.66 -17.39
CA ASN A 146 -2.62 -8.31 -17.01
C ASN A 146 -2.62 -8.12 -15.48
N TYR A 147 -3.62 -8.65 -14.79
CA TYR A 147 -3.72 -8.64 -13.33
C TYR A 147 -2.54 -9.39 -12.69
N VAL A 148 -2.23 -10.62 -13.13
CA VAL A 148 -1.10 -11.41 -12.60
C VAL A 148 0.24 -10.74 -12.86
N LYS A 149 0.44 -10.08 -14.02
CA LYS A 149 1.65 -9.29 -14.31
C LYS A 149 1.88 -8.14 -13.31
N LEU A 150 0.81 -7.54 -12.79
CA LEU A 150 0.88 -6.48 -11.80
C LEU A 150 0.95 -7.03 -10.37
N ASN A 151 0.23 -8.11 -10.08
CA ASN A 151 0.19 -8.77 -8.80
C ASN A 151 1.19 -9.92 -8.71
N LYS A 152 2.41 -9.60 -8.27
CA LYS A 152 3.52 -10.57 -8.12
C LYS A 152 3.29 -11.68 -7.08
N LYS A 153 2.16 -11.70 -6.37
CA LYS A 153 1.82 -12.77 -5.42
C LYS A 153 1.32 -14.03 -6.14
N ILE A 154 0.82 -13.90 -7.37
CA ILE A 154 0.25 -15.02 -8.14
C ILE A 154 1.33 -15.56 -9.09
N SER A 155 1.47 -16.88 -9.15
CA SER A 155 2.41 -17.53 -10.07
C SER A 155 1.93 -17.38 -11.53
N PRO A 156 2.82 -17.03 -12.48
CA PRO A 156 2.47 -17.01 -13.91
C PRO A 156 1.94 -18.35 -14.44
N GLU A 157 2.28 -19.47 -13.78
CA GLU A 157 1.78 -20.81 -14.13
C GLU A 157 0.25 -20.90 -14.05
N VAL A 158 -0.36 -20.14 -13.15
CA VAL A 158 -1.82 -20.08 -12.98
C VAL A 158 -2.50 -19.50 -14.23
N VAL A 159 -1.87 -18.54 -14.91
CA VAL A 159 -2.39 -17.97 -16.17
C VAL A 159 -2.36 -19.04 -17.27
N GLY A 160 -1.26 -19.80 -17.32
CA GLY A 160 -1.15 -20.94 -18.24
C GLY A 160 -2.27 -21.94 -18.03
N ALA A 161 -2.49 -22.36 -16.78
CA ALA A 161 -3.58 -23.26 -16.42
C ALA A 161 -4.95 -22.69 -16.78
N ALA A 162 -5.23 -21.42 -16.44
CA ALA A 162 -6.50 -20.77 -16.75
C ALA A 162 -6.78 -20.69 -18.26
N SER A 163 -5.76 -20.46 -19.08
CA SER A 163 -5.90 -20.39 -20.54
C SER A 163 -6.27 -21.71 -21.22
N GLN A 164 -6.07 -22.84 -20.54
CA GLN A 164 -6.37 -24.19 -21.06
C GLN A 164 -7.73 -24.71 -20.57
N ILE A 165 -8.46 -23.93 -19.77
CA ILE A 165 -9.78 -24.33 -19.28
C ILE A 165 -10.80 -24.11 -20.39
N GLU A 166 -11.38 -25.21 -20.89
CA GLU A 166 -12.45 -25.19 -21.89
C GLU A 166 -13.83 -24.88 -21.27
N ASP A 167 -14.02 -25.22 -20.00
CA ASP A 167 -15.25 -24.98 -19.26
C ASP A 167 -15.27 -23.54 -18.69
N PHE A 168 -16.15 -22.70 -19.23
CA PHE A 168 -16.30 -21.30 -18.83
C PHE A 168 -16.75 -21.13 -17.38
N SER A 169 -17.50 -22.08 -16.82
CA SER A 169 -17.88 -22.09 -15.41
C SER A 169 -16.65 -22.22 -14.52
N LYS A 170 -15.85 -23.24 -14.80
CA LYS A 170 -14.59 -23.50 -14.11
C LYS A 170 -13.59 -22.36 -14.29
N LEU A 171 -13.56 -21.71 -15.45
CA LEU A 171 -12.71 -20.54 -15.69
C LEU A 171 -13.10 -19.38 -14.76
N ALA A 172 -14.40 -19.06 -14.66
CA ALA A 172 -14.89 -18.00 -13.79
C ALA A 172 -14.49 -18.26 -12.32
N ASP A 173 -14.63 -19.51 -11.87
CA ASP A 173 -14.33 -19.93 -10.50
C ASP A 173 -12.83 -19.91 -10.20
N THR A 174 -12.03 -20.36 -11.15
CA THR A 174 -10.56 -20.32 -11.06
C THR A 174 -10.09 -18.87 -10.94
N VAL A 175 -10.59 -17.97 -11.79
CA VAL A 175 -10.24 -16.55 -11.72
C VAL A 175 -10.67 -15.95 -10.38
N ALA A 176 -11.93 -16.16 -9.97
CA ALA A 176 -12.48 -15.64 -8.72
C ALA A 176 -11.68 -16.07 -7.47
N SER A 177 -11.19 -17.31 -7.47
CA SER A 177 -10.37 -17.84 -6.37
C SER A 177 -9.06 -17.04 -6.17
N HIS A 178 -8.47 -16.55 -7.27
CA HIS A 178 -7.21 -15.81 -7.28
C HIS A 178 -7.36 -14.29 -7.19
N LEU A 179 -8.58 -13.75 -7.29
CA LEU A 179 -8.84 -12.33 -7.08
C LEU A 179 -8.68 -11.95 -5.60
N ALA A 180 -8.05 -10.79 -5.36
CA ALA A 180 -7.81 -10.23 -4.03
C ALA A 180 -8.92 -9.24 -3.62
N ILE A 181 -10.19 -9.66 -3.77
CA ILE A 181 -11.38 -8.84 -3.51
C ILE A 181 -12.00 -9.14 -2.14
N LYS A 182 -12.96 -8.31 -1.71
CA LYS A 182 -13.61 -8.46 -0.40
C LYS A 182 -14.43 -9.76 -0.37
N ILE A 183 -14.60 -10.31 0.83
CA ILE A 183 -15.38 -11.54 1.06
C ILE A 183 -16.80 -11.41 0.53
N ASN A 184 -17.45 -10.26 0.75
CA ASN A 184 -18.81 -10.03 0.25
C ASN A 184 -18.90 -10.11 -1.28
N GLU A 185 -17.90 -9.58 -1.99
CA GLU A 185 -17.82 -9.61 -3.46
C GLU A 185 -17.56 -11.05 -3.94
N LYS A 186 -16.67 -11.80 -3.27
CA LYS A 186 -16.47 -13.24 -3.55
C LYS A 186 -17.74 -14.05 -3.32
N GLN A 187 -18.46 -13.77 -2.24
CA GLN A 187 -19.69 -14.45 -1.89
C GLN A 187 -20.80 -14.15 -2.91
N GLU A 188 -20.87 -12.91 -3.39
CA GLU A 188 -21.78 -12.54 -4.48
C GLU A 188 -21.45 -13.30 -5.77
N MET A 189 -20.17 -13.50 -6.10
CA MET A 189 -19.76 -14.33 -7.23
C MET A 189 -20.15 -15.80 -7.03
N LEU A 190 -19.95 -16.35 -5.83
CA LEU A 190 -20.35 -17.72 -5.52
C LEU A 190 -21.86 -17.92 -5.67
N GLY A 191 -22.67 -16.96 -5.21
CA GLY A 191 -24.13 -16.99 -5.31
C GLY A 191 -24.70 -16.67 -6.70
N THR A 192 -23.88 -16.22 -7.66
CA THR A 192 -24.32 -15.94 -9.02
C THR A 192 -24.28 -17.22 -9.86
N LEU A 193 -25.44 -17.73 -10.28
CA LEU A 193 -25.53 -18.97 -11.05
C LEU A 193 -25.22 -18.79 -12.54
N SER A 194 -25.58 -17.62 -13.10
CA SER A 194 -25.31 -17.33 -14.51
C SER A 194 -23.82 -17.20 -14.78
N ILE A 195 -23.30 -18.00 -15.71
CA ILE A 195 -21.88 -18.03 -16.07
C ILE A 195 -21.48 -16.69 -16.68
N ARG A 196 -22.30 -16.15 -17.59
CA ARG A 196 -22.09 -14.83 -18.19
C ARG A 196 -21.96 -13.73 -17.13
N GLN A 197 -22.90 -13.66 -16.20
CA GLN A 197 -22.87 -12.65 -15.14
C GLN A 197 -21.64 -12.81 -14.24
N ARG A 198 -21.20 -14.05 -13.95
CA ARG A 198 -19.96 -14.29 -13.20
C ARG A 198 -18.73 -13.79 -13.93
N LEU A 199 -18.62 -14.06 -15.24
CA LEU A 199 -17.51 -13.58 -16.06
C LEU A 199 -17.49 -12.05 -16.13
N GLU A 200 -18.65 -11.41 -16.34
CA GLU A 200 -18.78 -9.95 -16.33
C GLU A 200 -18.36 -9.34 -14.98
N LYS A 201 -18.80 -9.92 -13.85
CA LYS A 201 -18.39 -9.50 -12.51
C LYS A 201 -16.89 -9.70 -12.30
N ALA A 202 -16.33 -10.83 -12.72
CA ALA A 202 -14.90 -11.11 -12.62
C ALA A 202 -14.08 -10.05 -13.38
N MET A 203 -14.50 -9.68 -14.60
CA MET A 203 -13.87 -8.59 -15.36
C MET A 203 -13.93 -7.27 -14.61
N GLY A 204 -15.11 -6.84 -14.16
CA GLY A 204 -15.27 -5.57 -13.45
C GLY A 204 -14.42 -5.48 -12.18
N TYR A 205 -14.35 -6.57 -11.41
CA TYR A 205 -13.49 -6.67 -10.23
C TYR A 205 -12.00 -6.64 -10.58
N MET A 206 -11.59 -7.33 -11.65
CA MET A 206 -10.20 -7.28 -12.14
C MET A 206 -9.81 -5.88 -12.59
N GLU A 207 -10.65 -5.18 -13.35
CA GLU A 207 -10.36 -3.82 -13.83
C GLU A 207 -10.19 -2.82 -12.68
N ALA A 208 -11.06 -2.91 -11.66
CA ALA A 208 -10.96 -2.10 -10.46
C ALA A 208 -9.64 -2.34 -9.74
N GLU A 209 -9.25 -3.61 -9.55
CA GLU A 209 -8.03 -3.97 -8.83
C GLU A 209 -6.76 -3.65 -9.62
N ILE A 210 -6.77 -3.85 -10.95
CA ILE A 210 -5.70 -3.41 -11.85
C ILE A 210 -5.48 -1.90 -11.70
N SER A 211 -6.55 -1.12 -11.64
CA SER A 211 -6.47 0.34 -11.48
C SER A 211 -5.81 0.73 -10.16
N VAL A 212 -6.16 0.06 -9.07
CA VAL A 212 -5.53 0.26 -7.74
C VAL A 212 -4.04 -0.10 -7.79
N LEU A 213 -3.69 -1.28 -8.30
CA LEU A 213 -2.30 -1.75 -8.41
C LEU A 213 -1.43 -0.82 -9.27
N GLN A 214 -2.00 -0.24 -10.33
CA GLN A 214 -1.29 0.74 -11.17
C GLN A 214 -1.01 2.05 -10.41
N VAL A 215 -1.96 2.54 -9.61
CA VAL A 215 -1.76 3.72 -8.76
C VAL A 215 -0.67 3.43 -7.71
N GLU A 216 -0.73 2.29 -7.03
CA GLU A 216 0.29 1.89 -6.07
C GLU A 216 1.68 1.80 -6.69
N LYS A 217 1.79 1.21 -7.89
CA LYS A 217 3.05 1.12 -8.64
C LYS A 217 3.59 2.51 -8.99
N ARG A 218 2.74 3.47 -9.37
CA ARG A 218 3.14 4.85 -9.64
C ARG A 218 3.64 5.55 -8.37
N ILE A 219 2.93 5.39 -7.25
CA ILE A 219 3.34 5.95 -5.95
C ILE A 219 4.68 5.37 -5.52
N ARG A 220 4.83 4.04 -5.53
CA ARG A 220 6.08 3.36 -5.16
C ARG A 220 7.26 3.84 -6.02
N SER A 221 7.02 4.02 -7.32
CA SER A 221 8.04 4.51 -8.26
C SER A 221 8.44 5.97 -7.96
N ARG A 222 7.48 6.84 -7.60
CA ARG A 222 7.74 8.23 -7.21
C ARG A 222 8.52 8.31 -5.90
N VAL A 223 8.12 7.55 -4.89
CA VAL A 223 8.82 7.45 -3.59
C VAL A 223 10.25 6.96 -3.79
N LYS A 224 10.45 5.91 -4.60
CA LYS A 224 11.79 5.38 -4.90
C LYS A 224 12.70 6.44 -5.53
N ARG A 225 12.21 7.17 -6.55
CA ARG A 225 12.98 8.25 -7.19
C ARG A 225 13.32 9.39 -6.21
N GLN A 226 12.39 9.75 -5.34
CA GLN A 226 12.62 10.77 -4.31
C GLN A 226 13.68 10.32 -3.31
N MET A 227 13.60 9.07 -2.84
CA MET A 227 14.61 8.50 -1.93
C MET A 227 16.00 8.45 -2.57
N GLU A 228 16.10 7.99 -3.83
CA GLU A 228 17.37 7.97 -4.56
C GLU A 228 17.96 9.38 -4.72
N LYS A 229 17.12 10.40 -4.97
CA LYS A 229 17.56 11.80 -5.04
C LYS A 229 18.07 12.28 -3.68
N THR A 230 17.34 12.05 -2.60
CA THR A 230 17.74 12.48 -1.26
C THR A 230 19.00 11.76 -0.78
N GLN A 231 19.13 10.45 -1.05
CA GLN A 231 20.36 9.70 -0.75
C GLN A 231 21.56 10.24 -1.54
N ARG A 232 21.35 10.55 -2.84
CA ARG A 232 22.40 11.15 -3.67
C ARG A 232 22.80 12.53 -3.17
N GLU A 233 21.85 13.39 -2.83
CA GLU A 233 22.12 14.73 -2.26
C GLU A 233 22.85 14.64 -0.92
N TYR A 234 22.43 13.73 -0.03
CA TYR A 234 23.11 13.47 1.23
C TYR A 234 24.56 13.02 1.00
N TYR A 235 24.77 12.05 0.10
CA TYR A 235 26.09 11.54 -0.23
C TYR A 235 27.00 12.61 -0.83
N LEU A 236 26.49 13.41 -1.77
CA LEU A 236 27.24 14.50 -2.39
C LEU A 236 27.60 15.60 -1.38
N ASN A 237 26.71 15.93 -0.46
CA ASN A 237 27.00 16.92 0.58
C ASN A 237 28.06 16.44 1.57
N GLU A 238 28.03 15.17 1.97
CA GLU A 238 29.08 14.58 2.80
C GLU A 238 30.42 14.52 2.05
N GLN A 239 30.42 14.19 0.76
CA GLN A 239 31.62 14.28 -0.07
C GLN A 239 32.16 15.71 -0.16
N MET A 240 31.31 16.71 -0.37
CA MET A 240 31.72 18.12 -0.42
C MET A 240 32.33 18.59 0.91
N LYS A 241 31.74 18.21 2.05
CA LYS A 241 32.32 18.52 3.37
C LYS A 241 33.68 17.85 3.57
N ALA A 242 33.83 16.60 3.13
CA ALA A 242 35.10 15.90 3.20
C ALA A 242 36.15 16.58 2.30
N ILE A 243 35.80 16.92 1.07
CA ILE A 243 36.67 17.65 0.12
C ILE A 243 37.08 19.02 0.69
N GLN A 244 36.15 19.80 1.25
CA GLN A 244 36.45 21.09 1.88
C GLN A 244 37.39 20.95 3.08
N LYS A 245 37.26 19.87 3.85
CA LYS A 245 38.17 19.54 4.95
C LYS A 245 39.57 19.16 4.47
N GLU A 246 39.67 18.40 3.38
CA GLU A 246 40.94 17.96 2.77
C GLU A 246 41.65 19.09 1.99
N LEU A 247 40.90 20.01 1.36
CA LEU A 247 41.44 21.19 0.66
C LEU A 247 41.96 22.28 1.60
N GLY A 248 41.77 22.15 2.91
CA GLY A 248 42.31 23.09 3.89
C GLY A 248 41.59 24.44 3.95
N GLU A 249 40.50 24.66 3.20
CA GLU A 249 39.64 25.85 3.30
C GLU A 249 38.63 25.73 4.46
N GLY A 250 39.07 25.14 5.57
CA GLY A 250 38.34 25.18 6.83
C GLY A 250 38.65 26.49 7.55
N GLU A 251 37.60 27.30 7.79
CA GLU A 251 37.54 28.46 8.70
C GLU A 251 37.79 29.89 8.19
N ASP A 252 38.45 30.14 7.05
CA ASP A 252 38.75 31.54 6.65
C ASP A 252 37.50 32.41 6.35
N GLY A 253 36.44 31.83 5.79
CA GLY A 253 35.22 32.58 5.44
C GLY A 253 34.38 33.03 6.65
N ARG A 254 34.59 32.45 7.84
CA ARG A 254 33.92 32.87 9.09
C ARG A 254 34.78 33.77 9.96
N ASP A 255 36.11 33.72 9.81
CA ASP A 255 37.02 34.52 10.63
C ASP A 255 37.07 35.99 10.19
N GLU A 256 36.97 36.27 8.88
CA GLU A 256 37.00 37.65 8.35
C GLU A 256 35.91 38.57 8.96
N ALA A 257 34.68 38.07 9.09
CA ALA A 257 33.57 38.86 9.64
C ALA A 257 33.70 39.08 11.15
N SER A 258 34.49 38.26 11.82
CA SER A 258 34.82 38.39 13.25
C SER A 258 35.99 39.36 13.43
N GLU A 259 37.01 39.27 12.57
CA GLU A 259 38.14 40.19 12.54
C GLU A 259 37.71 41.65 12.26
N LEU A 260 36.80 41.85 11.30
CA LEU A 260 36.22 43.17 11.01
C LEU A 260 35.42 43.72 12.21
N GLU A 261 34.71 42.87 12.94
CA GLU A 261 33.97 43.29 14.15
C GLU A 261 34.92 43.78 15.24
N GLU A 262 36.04 43.07 15.47
CA GLU A 262 37.06 43.50 16.41
C GLU A 262 37.68 44.85 16.02
N ARG A 263 37.99 45.04 14.73
CA ARG A 263 38.58 46.29 14.23
C ARG A 263 37.62 47.48 14.39
N ILE A 264 36.32 47.28 14.14
CA ILE A 264 35.27 48.31 14.37
C ILE A 264 35.18 48.70 15.85
N ASN A 265 35.30 47.73 16.75
CA ASN A 265 35.25 47.97 18.20
C ASN A 265 36.50 48.69 18.72
N LYS A 266 37.69 48.36 18.20
CA LYS A 266 38.97 49.02 18.57
C LYS A 266 39.10 50.43 17.99
N ALA A 267 38.45 50.73 16.86
CA ALA A 267 38.51 52.04 16.22
C ALA A 267 37.72 53.12 16.99
N LYS A 268 38.32 54.32 17.12
CA LYS A 268 37.71 55.51 17.73
C LYS A 268 36.77 56.24 16.74
N LEU A 269 35.81 55.49 16.19
CA LEU A 269 34.82 55.99 15.24
C LEU A 269 33.89 57.03 15.88
N SER A 270 33.38 57.98 15.09
CA SER A 270 32.24 58.81 15.49
C SER A 270 30.98 57.94 15.64
N LYS A 271 29.96 58.44 16.35
CA LYS A 271 28.71 57.68 16.59
C LYS A 271 28.04 57.27 15.27
N GLU A 272 27.94 58.20 14.31
CA GLU A 272 27.36 57.96 12.98
C GLU A 272 28.16 56.93 12.16
N ALA A 273 29.49 57.01 12.20
CA ALA A 273 30.35 56.07 11.47
C ALA A 273 30.27 54.65 12.04
N ARG A 274 30.16 54.52 13.37
CA ARG A 274 30.01 53.21 14.02
C ARG A 274 28.68 52.54 13.70
N GLU A 275 27.58 53.29 13.73
CA GLU A 275 26.25 52.76 13.34
C GLU A 275 26.23 52.27 11.89
N LYS A 276 26.83 53.03 10.96
CA LYS A 276 26.98 52.61 9.56
C LYS A 276 27.87 51.39 9.38
N ALA A 277 29.01 51.31 10.07
CA ALA A 277 29.91 50.16 10.00
C ALA A 277 29.22 48.87 10.49
N GLN A 278 28.46 48.94 11.58
CA GLN A 278 27.72 47.80 12.12
C GLN A 278 26.59 47.34 11.19
N ALA A 279 25.88 48.28 10.55
CA ALA A 279 24.83 47.95 9.58
C ALA A 279 25.39 47.22 8.36
N GLU A 280 26.52 47.68 7.82
CA GLU A 280 27.19 47.05 6.67
C GLU A 280 27.83 45.70 7.05
N LEU A 281 28.40 45.56 8.25
CA LEU A 281 28.90 44.27 8.76
C LEU A 281 27.77 43.23 8.88
N LYS A 282 26.59 43.65 9.36
CA LYS A 282 25.41 42.78 9.45
C LYS A 282 24.94 42.30 8.08
N LYS A 283 25.00 43.17 7.05
CA LYS A 283 24.72 42.78 5.66
C LYS A 283 25.75 41.80 5.14
N LEU A 284 27.04 42.04 5.39
CA LEU A 284 28.13 41.15 4.97
C LEU A 284 27.95 39.73 5.54
N ARG A 285 27.54 39.60 6.81
CA ARG A 285 27.24 38.29 7.44
C ARG A 285 26.08 37.53 6.80
N ALA A 286 25.13 38.23 6.18
CA ALA A 286 23.96 37.63 5.56
C ALA A 286 24.18 37.28 4.08
N MET A 287 25.24 37.80 3.46
CA MET A 287 25.56 37.57 2.05
C MET A 287 26.52 36.39 1.87
N SER A 288 26.47 35.76 0.71
CA SER A 288 27.49 34.78 0.33
C SER A 288 28.83 35.47 0.08
N PRO A 289 29.97 34.96 0.60
CA PRO A 289 31.30 35.54 0.41
C PRO A 289 31.73 35.67 -1.07
N MET A 290 31.13 34.90 -1.97
CA MET A 290 31.40 34.94 -3.42
C MET A 290 30.54 35.96 -4.19
N SER A 291 29.67 36.71 -3.52
CA SER A 291 28.88 37.76 -4.18
C SER A 291 29.73 38.98 -4.52
N ALA A 292 29.58 39.53 -5.73
CA ALA A 292 30.21 40.79 -6.11
C ALA A 292 29.84 41.95 -5.16
N GLU A 293 28.65 41.91 -4.56
CA GLU A 293 28.21 42.88 -3.55
C GLU A 293 28.99 42.76 -2.25
N ALA A 294 29.37 41.53 -1.85
CA ALA A 294 30.15 41.30 -0.64
C ALA A 294 31.54 41.94 -0.74
N THR A 295 32.17 41.90 -1.93
CA THR A 295 33.44 42.57 -2.19
C THR A 295 33.34 44.09 -2.04
N VAL A 296 32.24 44.69 -2.51
CA VAL A 296 32.02 46.15 -2.39
C VAL A 296 31.84 46.56 -0.93
N VAL A 297 31.03 45.80 -0.18
CA VAL A 297 30.80 46.05 1.26
C VAL A 297 32.09 45.88 2.06
N ARG A 298 32.90 44.86 1.74
CA ARG A 298 34.22 44.64 2.36
C ARG A 298 35.15 45.83 2.12
N ASN A 299 35.31 46.24 0.85
CA ASN A 299 36.18 47.36 0.49
C ASN A 299 35.75 48.66 1.19
N TYR A 300 34.45 48.89 1.34
CA TYR A 300 33.92 50.02 2.09
C TYR A 300 34.30 49.97 3.57
N LEU A 301 34.12 48.82 4.23
CA LEU A 301 34.47 48.62 5.64
C LEU A 301 35.99 48.78 5.87
N ASP A 302 36.84 48.24 4.99
CA ASP A 302 38.29 48.40 5.09
C ASP A 302 38.72 49.86 4.88
N THR A 303 38.13 50.55 3.91
CA THR A 303 38.41 51.97 3.68
C THR A 303 38.01 52.79 4.91
N LEU A 304 36.83 52.54 5.47
CA LEU A 304 36.34 53.21 6.66
C LEU A 304 37.27 52.99 7.86
N LEU A 305 37.75 51.76 8.06
CA LEU A 305 38.65 51.40 9.17
C LEU A 305 40.10 51.89 9.00
N SER A 306 40.55 52.08 7.75
CA SER A 306 41.90 52.58 7.45
C SER A 306 42.07 54.08 7.71
N LEU A 307 40.98 54.82 7.82
CA LEU A 307 41.03 56.26 8.10
C LEU A 307 41.59 56.54 9.50
N PRO A 308 42.42 57.59 9.68
CA PRO A 308 43.08 57.90 10.94
C PRO A 308 42.14 58.57 11.96
N TRP A 309 41.11 57.84 12.42
CA TRP A 309 40.12 58.33 13.37
C TRP A 309 40.77 58.85 14.66
N GLY A 310 40.45 60.10 15.01
CA GLY A 310 40.95 60.74 16.23
C GLY A 310 42.41 61.22 16.16
N LYS A 311 43.14 61.03 15.06
CA LYS A 311 44.47 61.62 14.84
C LYS A 311 44.34 62.92 14.07
N LYS A 312 44.48 64.05 14.76
CA LYS A 312 44.59 65.37 14.13
C LYS A 312 46.06 65.65 13.84
N SER A 313 46.38 66.13 12.64
CA SER A 313 47.72 66.66 12.36
C SER A 313 47.99 67.90 13.21
N LYS A 314 49.24 68.09 13.64
CA LYS A 314 49.65 69.34 14.30
C LYS A 314 49.66 70.45 13.24
N VAL A 315 48.62 71.27 13.25
CA VAL A 315 48.55 72.46 12.38
C VAL A 315 49.48 73.53 12.98
N LYS A 316 50.54 73.90 12.28
CA LYS A 316 51.32 75.11 12.60
C LYS A 316 50.47 76.33 12.26
N LYS A 317 49.93 77.01 13.27
CA LYS A 317 49.23 78.29 13.12
C LYS A 317 50.22 79.43 13.31
N ASP A 318 51.17 79.57 12.39
CA ASP A 318 52.10 80.70 12.37
C ASP A 318 51.82 81.54 11.12
N LEU A 319 51.06 82.61 11.32
CA LEU A 319 50.67 83.56 10.26
C LEU A 319 51.89 84.25 9.66
N ASN A 320 52.93 84.53 10.45
CA ASN A 320 54.15 85.18 9.96
C ASN A 320 54.97 84.22 9.10
N TYR A 321 55.01 82.93 9.46
CA TYR A 321 55.63 81.89 8.63
C TYR A 321 54.85 81.64 7.34
N ALA A 322 53.51 81.63 7.40
CA ALA A 322 52.67 81.50 6.21
C ALA A 322 52.85 82.66 5.23
N GLN A 323 52.97 83.89 5.72
CA GLN A 323 53.23 85.06 4.88
C GLN A 323 54.61 85.00 4.23
N LYS A 324 55.67 84.64 4.97
CA LYS A 324 57.02 84.46 4.41
C LYS A 324 57.09 83.41 3.30
N VAL A 325 56.39 82.29 3.44
CA VAL A 325 56.37 81.22 2.43
C VAL A 325 55.52 81.59 1.20
N LEU A 326 54.61 82.56 1.32
CA LEU A 326 53.81 83.05 0.21
C LEU A 326 54.47 84.21 -0.56
N ASP A 327 55.33 84.98 0.13
CA ASP A 327 56.06 86.13 -0.43
C ASP A 327 57.42 85.73 -1.06
N ASP A 328 57.90 84.50 -0.82
CA ASP A 328 59.01 83.82 -1.54
C ASP A 328 58.49 83.02 -2.76
#